data_AF-A0A813F343-F1
#
_entry.id   AF-A0A813F343-F1
#
_cell.length_a   1.000
_cell.length_b   1.000
_cell.length_c   1.000
_cell.angle_alpha   90.00
_cell.angle_beta   90.00
_cell.angle_gamma   90.00
#
_symmetry.space_group_name_H-M   'P 1'
#
loop_
_entity.id
_entity.type
_entity.pdbx_description
1 polymer ?
#
loop_
_entity_poly.entity_id
_entity_poly.type
_entity_poly.pdbx_seq_one_letter_code
_entity_poly.pdbx_strand_id
1 'polypeptide(L)'
;MTTYHVPSAQFCCSGTKQLKVVIALYDNDILMRQVPCKLLSRSAEIVRNTVFPEIQSNIMIIDKLLRVVFDHDGIKFVNADYAINDEIVRRVGNLFYTRRFAELLLREVLIYNGKMKSVMQRIAIQVASQGCEIANLLPVNGKSWWPMVEDVFASPAVQALRYVLLAELETHTEYTSISIDATLRICLSILGQSAKKDTASAYSAGDSVKRVLSVKGRTGAVLAMIPMSAETSEVVTKALSDNMSVIAKQQVKFVFCDNASPKLLTHLSTIFPVLETLALDPVHLPIVYEYSTWRKRTPGSIFLRTIMAKFNKRDNTRTANSWGPFYCGDSTDKLDKAESIMRQKILDRSMSSTRATTIQNALKGDQPWYTRIYYIESLAALVALHPSEVTRIAPGPNKQVYRILWSAAAIDRIEWMFNNMRIRHSMAASECTLLPSGTACF
;
A
#
# COMPACT_ATOMS: atom_id res chain seq x y z
N MET A 1 53.23 -24.90 29.09
CA MET A 1 52.21 -24.71 28.03
C MET A 1 51.30 -25.94 27.82
N THR A 2 51.53 -27.09 28.45
CA THR A 2 50.75 -28.33 28.22
C THR A 2 49.53 -28.52 29.12
N THR A 3 49.42 -27.79 30.23
CA THR A 3 48.30 -27.94 31.18
C THR A 3 46.99 -27.29 30.71
N TYR A 4 47.08 -26.24 29.88
CA TYR A 4 45.91 -25.46 29.43
C TYR A 4 45.56 -25.68 27.94
N HIS A 5 46.41 -26.37 27.17
CA HIS A 5 46.23 -26.65 25.75
C HIS A 5 46.08 -28.16 25.49
N VAL A 6 45.18 -28.82 26.24
CA VAL A 6 44.78 -30.21 25.99
C VAL A 6 43.69 -30.25 24.91
N PRO A 7 43.57 -31.31 24.08
CA PRO A 7 42.56 -31.40 23.03
C PRO A 7 41.12 -31.19 23.54
N SER A 8 40.83 -31.63 24.76
CA SER A 8 39.55 -31.41 25.45
C SER A 8 39.27 -29.96 25.84
N ALA A 9 40.26 -29.07 25.76
CA ALA A 9 40.19 -27.65 26.09
C ALA A 9 40.37 -26.73 24.86
N GLN A 10 40.54 -27.30 23.66
CA GLN A 10 40.63 -26.53 22.41
C GLN A 10 39.24 -26.18 21.88
N PHE A 11 38.65 -25.13 22.45
CA PHE A 11 37.33 -24.62 22.04
C PHE A 11 37.40 -23.45 21.06
N CYS A 12 38.58 -22.90 20.78
CA CYS A 12 38.73 -21.73 19.92
C CYS A 12 38.92 -22.11 18.45
N CYS A 13 37.86 -21.97 17.67
CA CYS A 13 37.98 -21.71 16.24
C CYS A 13 38.36 -20.22 16.11
N SER A 14 39.65 -19.89 16.08
CA SER A 14 40.18 -18.52 16.04
C SER A 14 39.38 -17.62 15.08
N GLY A 15 38.46 -16.79 15.60
CA GLY A 15 37.55 -16.02 14.75
C GLY A 15 36.52 -15.15 15.47
N THR A 16 36.24 -14.00 14.87
CA THR A 16 35.19 -13.04 15.26
C THR A 16 33.78 -13.61 15.13
N LYS A 17 33.56 -14.65 14.29
CA LYS A 17 32.23 -15.28 14.16
C LYS A 17 31.87 -16.15 15.35
N GLN A 18 32.82 -16.88 15.93
CA GLN A 18 32.58 -17.66 17.15
C GLN A 18 32.19 -16.75 18.32
N LEU A 19 32.82 -15.57 18.44
CA LEU A 19 32.46 -14.60 19.47
C LEU A 19 31.00 -14.13 19.33
N LYS A 20 30.49 -13.98 18.11
CA LYS A 20 29.06 -13.67 17.89
C LYS A 20 28.16 -14.79 18.37
N VAL A 21 28.55 -16.05 18.18
CA VAL A 21 27.82 -17.22 18.72
C VAL A 21 27.82 -17.19 20.25
N VAL A 22 28.97 -16.91 20.88
CA VAL A 22 29.07 -16.78 22.35
C VAL A 22 28.14 -15.70 22.89
N ILE A 23 28.10 -14.53 22.24
CA ILE A 23 27.19 -13.44 22.62
C ILE A 23 25.73 -13.87 22.46
N ALA A 24 25.38 -14.49 21.33
CA ALA A 24 24.01 -14.95 21.09
C ALA A 24 23.56 -16.01 22.11
N LEU A 25 24.45 -16.94 22.49
CA LEU A 25 24.20 -17.93 23.54
C LEU A 25 24.03 -17.27 24.92
N TYR A 26 24.88 -16.29 25.25
CA TYR A 26 24.73 -15.53 26.49
C TYR A 26 23.36 -14.85 26.55
N ASP A 27 22.98 -14.13 25.49
CA ASP A 27 21.69 -13.43 25.42
C ASP A 27 20.52 -14.42 25.53
N ASN A 28 20.61 -15.58 24.86
CA ASN A 28 19.61 -16.63 24.94
C ASN A 28 19.48 -17.18 26.36
N ASP A 29 20.59 -17.50 27.03
CA ASP A 29 20.57 -18.00 28.41
C ASP A 29 19.93 -16.97 29.36
N ILE A 30 20.27 -15.68 29.21
CA ILE A 30 19.65 -14.60 29.99
C ILE A 30 18.14 -14.48 29.70
N LEU A 31 17.72 -14.54 28.44
CA LEU A 31 16.31 -14.51 28.06
C LEU A 31 15.52 -15.70 28.65
N MET A 32 16.15 -16.87 28.70
CA MET A 32 15.60 -18.09 29.29
C MET A 32 15.74 -18.14 30.83
N ARG A 33 16.26 -17.08 31.45
CA ARG A 33 16.53 -16.97 32.89
C ARG A 33 17.44 -18.09 33.43
N GLN A 34 18.39 -18.51 32.60
CA GLN A 34 19.42 -19.48 32.94
C GLN A 34 20.75 -18.77 33.22
N VAL A 35 21.59 -19.37 34.06
CA VAL A 35 22.94 -18.85 34.31
C VAL A 35 23.81 -19.20 33.10
N PRO A 36 24.38 -18.21 32.39
CA PRO A 36 25.21 -18.48 31.22
C PRO A 36 26.40 -19.36 31.59
N CYS A 37 26.54 -20.51 30.93
CA CYS A 37 27.61 -21.46 31.23
C CYS A 37 28.16 -22.14 29.97
N LYS A 38 29.44 -22.52 30.04
CA LYS A 38 30.15 -23.28 28.99
C LYS A 38 30.03 -22.67 27.58
N LEU A 39 29.90 -21.34 27.47
CA LEU A 39 29.58 -20.64 26.21
C LEU A 39 30.62 -20.91 25.10
N LEU A 40 31.91 -20.96 25.44
CA LEU A 40 32.97 -21.28 24.48
C LEU A 40 32.85 -22.72 23.97
N SER A 41 32.55 -23.68 24.84
CA SER A 41 32.34 -25.09 24.44
C SER A 41 31.10 -25.24 23.58
N ARG A 42 29.96 -24.66 24.00
CA ARG A 42 28.69 -24.71 23.26
C ARG A 42 28.80 -24.05 21.89
N SER A 43 29.46 -22.89 21.81
CA SER A 43 29.70 -22.22 20.53
C SER A 43 30.55 -23.06 19.57
N ALA A 44 31.62 -23.71 20.08
CA ALA A 44 32.45 -24.59 19.28
C ALA A 44 31.70 -25.83 18.80
N GLU A 45 30.83 -26.39 19.63
CA GLU A 45 29.95 -27.51 19.28
C GLU A 45 28.94 -27.13 18.20
N ILE A 46 28.26 -25.99 18.33
CA ILE A 46 27.32 -25.49 17.30
C ILE A 46 28.03 -25.33 15.95
N VAL A 47 29.22 -24.70 15.93
CA VAL A 47 29.97 -24.53 14.69
C VAL A 47 30.39 -25.88 14.11
N ARG A 48 30.93 -26.81 14.91
CA ARG A 48 31.32 -28.15 14.41
C ARG A 48 30.15 -28.96 13.86
N ASN A 49 29.00 -28.92 14.54
CA ASN A 49 27.83 -29.70 14.15
C ASN A 49 27.13 -29.16 12.90
N THR A 50 27.29 -27.87 12.60
CA THR A 50 26.60 -27.24 11.47
C THR A 50 27.47 -27.09 10.23
N VAL A 51 28.80 -27.02 10.40
CA VAL A 51 29.74 -26.77 9.29
C VAL A 51 30.05 -28.07 8.56
N PHE A 52 29.45 -28.21 7.39
CA PHE A 52 29.70 -29.32 6.47
C PHE A 52 30.17 -28.78 5.10
N PRO A 53 31.22 -29.37 4.49
CA PRO A 53 32.17 -30.32 5.09
C PRO A 53 33.02 -29.65 6.20
N GLU A 54 33.56 -30.46 7.11
CA GLU A 54 34.34 -30.01 8.25
C GLU A 54 35.55 -29.16 7.83
N ILE A 55 35.88 -28.13 8.62
CA ILE A 55 37.07 -27.31 8.40
C ILE A 55 38.27 -27.93 9.13
N GLN A 56 39.40 -28.04 8.45
CA GLN A 56 40.63 -28.56 9.04
C GLN A 56 41.07 -27.73 10.25
N SER A 57 41.41 -28.42 11.35
CA SER A 57 41.73 -27.81 12.65
C SER A 57 43.00 -26.96 12.68
N ASN A 58 43.85 -27.05 11.66
CA ASN A 58 45.08 -26.28 11.51
C ASN A 58 44.89 -24.93 10.78
N ILE A 59 43.66 -24.57 10.38
CA ILE A 59 43.39 -23.34 9.64
C ILE A 59 43.11 -22.18 10.59
N MET A 60 44.00 -21.17 10.55
CA MET A 60 43.91 -19.96 11.40
C MET A 60 42.92 -18.91 10.90
N ILE A 61 42.33 -19.07 9.71
CA ILE A 61 41.44 -18.08 9.08
C ILE A 61 40.02 -18.64 8.89
N ILE A 62 39.50 -19.32 9.92
CA ILE A 62 38.22 -20.03 9.86
C ILE A 62 37.05 -19.09 9.52
N ASP A 63 37.10 -17.82 9.96
CA ASP A 63 36.06 -16.84 9.67
C ASP A 63 35.80 -16.66 8.18
N LYS A 64 36.85 -16.72 7.33
CA LYS A 64 36.68 -16.58 5.87
C LYS A 64 36.03 -17.80 5.25
N LEU A 65 36.09 -18.94 5.92
CA LEU A 65 35.57 -20.24 5.48
C LEU A 65 34.17 -20.55 6.02
N LEU A 66 33.60 -19.68 6.87
CA LEU A 66 32.26 -19.87 7.43
C LEU A 66 31.24 -18.93 6.78
N ARG A 67 30.02 -19.41 6.55
CA ARG A 67 28.87 -18.57 6.16
C ARG A 67 27.71 -18.83 7.12
N VAL A 68 27.00 -17.76 7.46
CA VAL A 68 25.75 -17.85 8.24
C VAL A 68 24.62 -18.05 7.26
N VAL A 69 23.87 -19.14 7.43
CA VAL A 69 22.71 -19.48 6.62
C VAL A 69 21.47 -19.46 7.50
N PHE A 70 20.44 -18.76 7.04
CA PHE A 70 19.12 -18.77 7.67
C PHE A 70 18.30 -19.93 7.10
N ASP A 71 17.80 -20.77 7.99
CA ASP A 71 16.95 -21.90 7.67
C ASP A 71 15.63 -21.81 8.45
N HIS A 72 14.61 -22.57 8.02
CA HIS A 72 13.34 -22.64 8.74
C HIS A 72 13.52 -23.07 10.20
N ASP A 73 14.45 -24.01 10.44
CA ASP A 73 14.71 -24.60 11.76
C ASP A 73 15.69 -23.75 12.61
N GLY A 74 16.23 -22.68 12.02
CA GLY A 74 17.10 -21.73 12.68
C GLY A 74 18.36 -21.39 11.91
N ILE A 75 19.36 -20.88 12.64
CA ILE A 75 20.57 -20.32 12.04
C ILE A 75 21.67 -21.36 12.06
N LYS A 76 22.33 -21.54 10.92
CA LYS A 76 23.40 -22.54 10.73
C LYS A 76 24.68 -21.86 10.27
N PHE A 77 25.82 -22.40 10.68
CA PHE A 77 27.11 -22.07 10.08
C PHE A 77 27.46 -23.16 9.10
N VAL A 78 27.75 -22.81 7.86
CA VAL A 78 28.16 -23.78 6.83
C VAL A 78 29.52 -23.40 6.27
N ASN A 79 30.19 -24.37 5.64
CA ASN A 79 31.41 -24.11 4.91
C ASN A 79 31.14 -23.14 3.74
N ALA A 80 32.03 -22.18 3.52
CA ALA A 80 31.88 -21.18 2.48
C ALA A 80 31.86 -21.80 1.08
N ASP A 81 32.70 -22.80 0.83
CA ASP A 81 32.74 -23.47 -0.48
C ASP A 81 31.47 -24.28 -0.72
N TYR A 82 30.90 -24.85 0.35
CA TYR A 82 29.59 -25.50 0.30
C TYR A 82 28.47 -24.48 0.01
N ALA A 83 28.40 -23.38 0.76
CA ALA A 83 27.36 -22.36 0.58
C ALA A 83 27.39 -21.63 -0.78
N ILE A 84 28.57 -21.56 -1.39
CA ILE A 84 28.77 -20.87 -2.67
C ILE A 84 28.44 -21.80 -3.85
N ASN A 85 28.71 -23.09 -3.72
CA ASN A 85 28.57 -24.05 -4.82
C ASN A 85 27.31 -24.94 -4.72
N ASP A 86 26.61 -24.93 -3.59
CA ASP A 86 25.39 -25.72 -3.39
C ASP A 86 24.14 -24.95 -3.84
N GLU A 87 23.33 -25.56 -4.72
CA GLU A 87 22.05 -25.05 -5.20
C GLU A 87 20.99 -24.90 -4.09
N ILE A 88 21.21 -25.50 -2.91
CA ILE A 88 20.26 -25.50 -1.79
C ILE A 88 20.20 -24.13 -1.08
N VAL A 89 21.23 -23.28 -1.23
CA VAL A 89 21.36 -22.01 -0.51
C VAL A 89 21.37 -20.83 -1.48
N ARG A 90 20.46 -19.86 -1.28
CA ARG A 90 20.44 -18.60 -2.02
C ARG A 90 21.24 -17.53 -1.28
N ARG A 91 21.90 -16.66 -2.05
CA ARG A 91 22.69 -15.55 -1.55
C ARG A 91 22.09 -14.22 -1.98
N VAL A 92 21.91 -13.31 -1.01
CA VAL A 92 21.55 -11.91 -1.27
C VAL A 92 22.52 -11.00 -0.50
N GLY A 93 23.39 -10.31 -1.24
CA GLY A 93 24.49 -9.55 -0.66
C GLY A 93 25.44 -10.44 0.14
N ASN A 94 25.45 -10.29 1.48
CA ASN A 94 26.24 -11.10 2.40
C ASN A 94 25.40 -12.09 3.22
N LEU A 95 24.09 -12.18 2.95
CA LEU A 95 23.17 -13.07 3.62
C LEU A 95 22.95 -14.32 2.78
N PHE A 96 22.81 -15.45 3.45
CA PHE A 96 22.53 -16.73 2.84
C PHE A 96 21.30 -17.33 3.50
N TYR A 97 20.43 -17.97 2.74
CA TYR A 97 19.24 -18.64 3.27
C TYR A 97 18.81 -19.83 2.41
N THR A 98 18.13 -20.78 3.05
CA THR A 98 17.57 -21.95 2.39
C THR A 98 16.22 -21.64 1.74
N ARG A 99 15.77 -22.52 0.84
CA ARG A 99 14.39 -22.49 0.33
C ARG A 99 13.34 -22.51 1.44
N ARG A 100 13.54 -23.31 2.49
CA ARG A 100 12.59 -23.41 3.61
C ARG A 100 12.46 -22.09 4.38
N PHE A 101 13.57 -21.36 4.53
CA PHE A 101 13.53 -20.01 5.10
C PHE A 101 12.82 -19.02 4.17
N ALA A 102 13.03 -19.11 2.85
CA ALA A 102 12.31 -18.28 1.88
C ALA A 102 10.79 -18.48 1.96
N GLU A 103 10.33 -19.73 2.09
CA GLU A 103 8.91 -20.07 2.26
C GLU A 103 8.34 -19.52 3.59
N LEU A 104 9.10 -19.63 4.68
CA LEU A 104 8.77 -18.99 5.96
C LEU A 104 8.64 -17.46 5.80
N LEU A 105 9.65 -16.82 5.19
CA LEU A 105 9.67 -15.37 5.00
C LEU A 105 8.48 -14.90 4.15
N LEU A 106 8.20 -15.58 3.04
CA LEU A 106 7.05 -15.29 2.19
C LEU A 106 5.75 -15.33 2.99
N ARG A 107 5.53 -16.42 3.74
CA ARG A 107 4.32 -16.60 4.55
C ARG A 107 4.15 -15.49 5.58
N GLU A 108 5.20 -15.20 6.35
CA GLU A 108 5.11 -14.17 7.40
C GLU A 108 4.93 -12.77 6.80
N VAL A 109 5.59 -12.45 5.67
CA VAL A 109 5.38 -11.18 4.96
C VAL A 109 3.92 -11.01 4.53
N LEU A 110 3.29 -12.07 4.01
CA LEU A 110 1.88 -12.05 3.61
C LEU A 110 0.95 -11.89 4.83
N ILE A 111 1.15 -12.66 5.90
CA ILE A 111 0.33 -12.59 7.13
C ILE A 111 0.37 -11.21 7.77
N TYR A 112 1.54 -10.57 7.80
CA TYR A 112 1.72 -9.27 8.44
C TYR A 112 1.64 -8.09 7.47
N ASN A 113 1.11 -8.29 6.26
CA ASN A 113 0.92 -7.24 5.25
C ASN A 113 2.21 -6.40 5.01
N GLY A 114 3.36 -7.06 4.93
CA GLY A 114 4.66 -6.41 4.71
C GLY A 114 5.19 -5.58 5.89
N LYS A 115 4.56 -5.62 7.08
CA LYS A 115 5.05 -4.93 8.28
C LYS A 115 6.30 -5.62 8.83
N MET A 116 7.46 -5.29 8.26
CA MET A 116 8.71 -6.01 8.52
C MET A 116 9.10 -6.10 10.00
N LYS A 117 8.81 -5.09 10.83
CA LYS A 117 9.06 -5.20 12.27
C LYS A 117 8.32 -6.38 12.91
N SER A 118 7.07 -6.61 12.52
CA SER A 118 6.27 -7.73 13.00
C SER A 118 6.74 -9.06 12.41
N VAL A 119 7.06 -9.09 11.12
CA VAL A 119 7.63 -10.26 10.41
C VAL A 119 8.90 -10.74 11.11
N MET A 120 9.84 -9.82 11.35
CA MET A 120 11.13 -10.11 12.00
C MET A 120 10.94 -10.69 13.40
N GLN A 121 10.08 -10.07 14.21
CA GLN A 121 9.78 -10.54 15.56
C GLN A 121 9.16 -11.94 15.54
N ARG A 122 8.24 -12.20 14.61
CA ARG A 122 7.59 -13.52 14.50
C ARG A 122 8.56 -14.61 14.08
N ILE A 123 9.41 -14.34 13.09
CA ILE A 123 10.43 -15.28 12.64
C ILE A 123 11.42 -15.58 13.77
N ALA A 124 11.88 -14.55 14.51
CA ALA A 124 12.78 -14.74 15.64
C ALA A 124 12.17 -15.64 16.74
N ILE A 125 10.90 -15.40 17.10
CA ILE A 125 10.17 -16.23 18.07
C ILE A 125 10.03 -17.67 17.56
N GLN A 126 9.65 -17.85 16.29
CA GLN A 126 9.48 -19.18 15.71
C GLN A 126 10.80 -19.96 15.73
N VAL A 127 11.88 -19.35 15.26
CA VAL A 127 13.22 -19.97 15.25
C VAL A 127 13.68 -20.33 16.67
N ALA A 128 13.51 -19.42 17.64
CA ALA A 128 13.84 -19.71 19.03
C ALA A 128 13.01 -20.87 19.60
N SER A 129 11.70 -20.94 19.28
CA SER A 129 10.80 -22.00 19.76
C SER A 129 11.15 -23.40 19.24
N GLN A 130 11.92 -23.49 18.15
CA GLN A 130 12.43 -24.75 17.61
C GLN A 130 13.75 -25.20 18.26
N GLY A 131 14.21 -24.50 19.30
CA GLY A 131 15.44 -24.82 20.03
C GLY A 131 16.69 -24.17 19.46
N CYS A 132 16.58 -23.22 18.52
CA CYS A 132 17.72 -22.47 18.02
C CYS A 132 18.23 -21.49 19.09
N GLU A 133 19.27 -21.89 19.82
CA GLU A 133 19.89 -21.09 20.89
C GLU A 133 20.58 -19.81 20.40
N ILE A 134 20.74 -19.67 19.08
CA ILE A 134 21.44 -18.55 18.45
C ILE A 134 20.52 -17.68 17.58
N ALA A 135 19.19 -17.77 17.78
CA ALA A 135 18.17 -17.01 17.04
C ALA A 135 18.44 -15.50 16.99
N ASN A 136 19.10 -14.95 18.02
CA ASN A 136 19.48 -13.54 18.11
C ASN A 136 20.52 -13.09 17.07
N LEU A 137 21.11 -14.01 16.29
CA LEU A 137 21.94 -13.67 15.13
C LEU A 137 21.13 -13.27 13.88
N LEU A 138 19.80 -13.39 13.91
CA LEU A 138 18.95 -12.85 12.84
C LEU A 138 19.16 -11.32 12.73
N PRO A 139 19.06 -10.74 11.52
CA PRO A 139 19.27 -9.30 11.35
C PRO A 139 18.22 -8.49 12.12
N VAL A 140 18.66 -7.53 12.92
CA VAL A 140 17.76 -6.67 13.72
C VAL A 140 17.28 -5.43 12.98
N ASN A 141 17.85 -5.12 11.81
CA ASN A 141 17.49 -3.97 11.01
C ASN A 141 16.70 -4.40 9.77
N GLY A 142 15.63 -3.66 9.43
CA GLY A 142 14.79 -3.98 8.26
C GLY A 142 15.54 -3.87 6.92
N LYS A 143 16.60 -3.06 6.84
CA LYS A 143 17.43 -2.90 5.63
C LYS A 143 18.08 -4.22 5.18
N SER A 144 18.37 -5.12 6.12
CA SER A 144 18.94 -6.43 5.81
C SER A 144 17.91 -7.44 5.31
N TRP A 145 16.62 -7.21 5.59
CA TRP A 145 15.55 -8.13 5.20
C TRP A 145 14.97 -7.83 3.83
N TRP A 146 14.85 -6.55 3.46
CA TRP A 146 14.26 -6.15 2.17
C TRP A 146 14.91 -6.83 0.96
N PRO A 147 16.24 -6.96 0.86
CA PRO A 147 16.85 -7.69 -0.24
C PRO A 147 16.41 -9.16 -0.32
N MET A 148 16.23 -9.84 0.82
CA MET A 148 15.71 -11.22 0.83
C MET A 148 14.23 -11.25 0.42
N VAL A 149 13.42 -10.30 0.88
CA VAL A 149 12.02 -10.17 0.46
C VAL A 149 11.93 -9.95 -1.05
N GLU A 150 12.74 -9.03 -1.60
CA GLU A 150 12.81 -8.77 -3.04
C GLU A 150 13.19 -10.02 -3.82
N ASP A 151 14.23 -10.75 -3.41
CA ASP A 151 14.65 -11.98 -4.06
C ASP A 151 13.57 -13.07 -4.03
N VAL A 152 12.91 -13.27 -2.88
CA VAL A 152 11.83 -14.24 -2.73
C VAL A 152 10.62 -13.88 -3.60
N PHE A 153 10.19 -12.61 -3.59
CA PHE A 153 9.05 -12.16 -4.38
C PHE A 153 9.37 -12.08 -5.88
N ALA A 154 10.63 -11.88 -6.26
CA ALA A 154 11.11 -11.95 -7.64
C ALA A 154 11.34 -13.40 -8.13
N SER A 155 11.23 -14.40 -7.26
CA SER A 155 11.45 -15.79 -7.64
C SER A 155 10.47 -16.28 -8.71
N PRO A 156 10.88 -17.22 -9.59
CA PRO A 156 10.00 -17.74 -10.63
C PRO A 156 8.69 -18.32 -10.10
N ALA A 157 8.70 -18.95 -8.92
CA ALA A 157 7.51 -19.51 -8.29
C ALA A 157 6.49 -18.44 -7.89
N VAL A 158 6.94 -17.34 -7.26
CA VAL A 158 6.05 -16.24 -6.88
C VAL A 158 5.57 -15.47 -8.10
N GLN A 159 6.43 -15.27 -9.11
CA GLN A 159 6.02 -14.66 -10.37
C GLN A 159 5.01 -15.53 -11.13
N ALA A 160 5.18 -16.85 -11.17
CA ALA A 160 4.20 -17.77 -11.74
C ALA A 160 2.84 -17.68 -11.03
N LEU A 161 2.84 -17.67 -9.68
CA LEU A 161 1.61 -17.45 -8.91
C LEU A 161 0.96 -16.11 -9.25
N ARG A 162 1.75 -15.03 -9.37
CA ARG A 162 1.25 -13.72 -9.79
C ARG A 162 0.60 -13.77 -11.18
N TYR A 163 1.20 -14.45 -12.15
CA TYR A 163 0.61 -14.61 -13.49
C TYR A 163 -0.73 -15.36 -13.45
N VAL A 164 -0.80 -16.46 -12.69
CA VAL A 164 -2.05 -17.21 -12.50
C VAL A 164 -3.12 -16.33 -11.86
N LEU A 165 -2.78 -15.59 -10.80
CA LEU A 165 -3.73 -14.68 -10.16
C LEU A 165 -4.23 -13.60 -11.13
N LEU A 166 -3.34 -12.96 -11.90
CA LEU A 166 -3.76 -11.96 -12.90
C LEU A 166 -4.67 -12.55 -13.98
N ALA A 167 -4.38 -13.77 -14.46
CA ALA A 167 -5.23 -14.47 -15.42
C ALA A 167 -6.62 -14.79 -14.84
N GLU A 168 -6.71 -15.13 -13.55
CA GLU A 168 -8.00 -15.29 -12.86
C GLU A 168 -8.78 -13.98 -12.80
N LEU A 169 -8.11 -12.85 -12.51
CA LEU A 169 -8.75 -11.54 -12.51
C LEU A 169 -9.29 -11.16 -13.89
N GLU A 170 -8.53 -11.45 -14.95
CA GLU A 170 -8.97 -11.27 -16.33
C GLU A 170 -10.17 -12.16 -16.67
N THR A 171 -10.10 -13.46 -16.35
CA THR A 171 -11.19 -14.41 -16.60
C THR A 171 -12.49 -14.00 -15.91
N HIS A 172 -12.39 -13.44 -14.71
CA HIS A 172 -13.52 -12.98 -13.92
C HIS A 172 -13.90 -11.52 -14.17
N THR A 173 -13.41 -10.88 -15.24
CA THR A 173 -13.77 -9.50 -15.62
C THR A 173 -13.54 -8.45 -14.51
N GLU A 174 -12.54 -8.68 -13.67
CA GLU A 174 -12.22 -7.84 -12.52
C GLU A 174 -11.93 -6.38 -12.93
N TYR A 175 -11.39 -6.20 -14.14
CA TYR A 175 -11.01 -4.92 -14.71
C TYR A 175 -12.19 -4.09 -15.21
N THR A 176 -13.43 -4.60 -15.19
CA THR A 176 -14.62 -3.87 -15.65
C THR A 176 -14.73 -2.46 -15.06
N SER A 177 -14.46 -2.37 -13.76
CA SER A 177 -14.40 -1.12 -13.02
C SER A 177 -13.07 -1.06 -12.30
N ILE A 178 -12.25 -0.05 -12.61
CA ILE A 178 -10.99 0.17 -11.92
C ILE A 178 -11.00 1.45 -11.10
N SER A 179 -10.34 1.43 -9.96
CA SER A 179 -10.06 2.62 -9.17
C SER A 179 -8.57 2.93 -9.21
N ILE A 180 -8.22 4.19 -9.48
CA ILE A 180 -6.83 4.64 -9.54
C ILE A 180 -6.56 5.76 -8.53
N ASP A 181 -5.39 5.71 -7.89
CA ASP A 181 -4.91 6.72 -6.95
C ASP A 181 -3.37 6.77 -6.98
N ALA A 182 -2.77 7.97 -7.03
CA ALA A 182 -1.32 8.11 -7.02
C ALA A 182 -0.81 8.65 -5.67
N THR A 183 -0.40 7.73 -4.78
CA THR A 183 0.07 8.12 -3.45
C THR A 183 1.52 8.65 -3.50
N LEU A 184 1.70 9.90 -3.05
CA LEU A 184 3.00 10.56 -2.86
C LEU A 184 3.70 10.04 -1.60
N ARG A 185 5.04 9.95 -1.62
CA ARG A 185 6.00 9.64 -0.51
C ARG A 185 6.56 8.23 -0.47
N ILE A 186 5.93 7.24 -1.09
CA ILE A 186 6.39 5.84 -1.04
C ILE A 186 7.77 5.70 -1.70
N CYS A 187 8.01 6.41 -2.79
CA CYS A 187 9.25 6.29 -3.58
C CYS A 187 10.32 7.34 -3.24
N LEU A 188 10.09 8.20 -2.24
CA LEU A 188 11.08 9.25 -1.87
C LEU A 188 12.33 8.69 -1.16
N SER A 189 12.31 7.43 -0.73
CA SER A 189 13.43 6.76 -0.06
C SER A 189 14.23 5.83 -0.98
N ILE A 190 14.01 5.89 -2.30
CA ILE A 190 14.79 5.11 -3.27
C ILE A 190 16.25 5.57 -3.25
N LEU A 191 17.18 4.62 -3.16
CA LEU A 191 18.61 4.90 -3.13
C LEU A 191 19.05 5.64 -4.40
N GLY A 192 19.80 6.73 -4.23
CA GLY A 192 20.24 7.62 -5.33
C GLY A 192 19.24 8.72 -5.70
N GLN A 193 17.99 8.64 -5.24
CA GLN A 193 16.98 9.67 -5.46
C GLN A 193 16.92 10.62 -4.25
N SER A 194 17.21 11.91 -4.46
CA SER A 194 17.08 12.91 -3.41
C SER A 194 15.64 13.43 -3.32
N ALA A 195 15.13 13.59 -2.10
CA ALA A 195 13.84 14.24 -1.86
C ALA A 195 13.88 15.76 -2.14
N LYS A 196 15.07 16.36 -2.18
CA LYS A 196 15.31 17.77 -2.53
C LYS A 196 15.85 17.85 -3.97
N LYS A 197 15.73 19.01 -4.62
CA LYS A 197 16.50 19.34 -5.83
C LYS A 197 17.98 19.47 -5.44
N ASP A 198 18.60 18.35 -5.14
CA ASP A 198 20.00 18.25 -4.76
C ASP A 198 20.79 17.81 -5.98
N THR A 199 21.88 18.50 -6.28
CA THR A 199 22.73 18.22 -7.46
C THR A 199 23.46 16.89 -7.34
N ALA A 200 23.47 16.28 -6.15
CA ALA A 200 24.02 14.96 -5.87
C ALA A 200 23.05 13.80 -6.14
N SER A 201 21.82 14.05 -6.63
CA SER A 201 20.91 12.95 -6.98
C SER A 201 21.39 12.24 -8.26
N ALA A 202 21.43 10.91 -8.21
CA ALA A 202 21.67 10.08 -9.38
C ALA A 202 20.49 10.08 -10.38
N TYR A 203 19.32 10.58 -9.95
CA TYR A 203 18.13 10.72 -10.79
C TYR A 203 17.96 12.18 -11.19
N SER A 204 17.63 12.41 -12.47
CA SER A 204 17.15 13.72 -12.90
C SER A 204 15.81 14.03 -12.23
N ALA A 205 15.41 15.31 -12.24
CA ALA A 205 14.12 15.72 -11.69
C ALA A 205 12.93 15.08 -12.43
N GLY A 206 13.08 14.75 -13.71
CA GLY A 206 12.07 14.10 -14.55
C GLY A 206 12.01 12.58 -14.37
N ASP A 207 13.16 11.95 -14.10
CA ASP A 207 13.27 10.50 -13.89
C ASP A 207 12.99 10.09 -12.44
N SER A 208 12.89 11.07 -11.55
CA SER A 208 12.58 10.83 -10.15
C SER A 208 11.17 10.24 -9.99
N VAL A 209 11.10 9.00 -9.51
CA VAL A 209 9.87 8.27 -9.19
C VAL A 209 9.39 8.71 -7.81
N LYS A 210 8.33 9.51 -7.74
CA LYS A 210 7.87 10.13 -6.48
C LYS A 210 6.57 9.55 -5.96
N ARG A 211 5.87 8.77 -6.79
CA ARG A 211 4.52 8.28 -6.55
C ARG A 211 4.41 6.82 -6.94
N VAL A 212 3.42 6.14 -6.36
CA VAL A 212 2.95 4.84 -6.83
C VAL A 212 1.50 5.01 -7.24
N LEU A 213 1.19 4.72 -8.51
CA LEU A 213 -0.17 4.53 -8.99
C LEU A 213 -0.67 3.18 -8.50
N SER A 214 -1.64 3.23 -7.62
CA SER A 214 -2.40 2.08 -7.19
C SER A 214 -3.59 1.88 -8.12
N VAL A 215 -3.77 0.66 -8.63
CA VAL A 215 -4.91 0.28 -9.47
C VAL A 215 -5.65 -0.86 -8.78
N LYS A 216 -6.93 -0.64 -8.48
CA LYS A 216 -7.81 -1.64 -7.88
C LYS A 216 -8.88 -2.06 -8.86
N GLY A 217 -9.25 -3.33 -8.82
CA GLY A 217 -10.37 -3.87 -9.58
C GLY A 217 -11.69 -3.68 -8.86
N ARG A 218 -12.75 -4.19 -9.51
CA ARG A 218 -14.12 -4.03 -9.03
C ARG A 218 -14.39 -4.66 -7.68
N THR A 219 -13.63 -5.66 -7.22
CA THR A 219 -13.75 -6.26 -5.87
C THR A 219 -12.81 -5.61 -4.85
N GLY A 220 -11.99 -4.65 -5.28
CA GLY A 220 -10.91 -4.08 -4.49
C GLY A 220 -9.59 -4.86 -4.58
N ALA A 221 -9.50 -5.91 -5.40
CA ALA A 221 -8.25 -6.60 -5.70
C ALA A 221 -7.21 -5.62 -6.26
N VAL A 222 -5.94 -5.77 -5.86
CA VAL A 222 -4.85 -4.93 -6.37
C VAL A 222 -4.42 -5.46 -7.74
N LEU A 223 -4.68 -4.69 -8.79
CA LEU A 223 -4.37 -5.03 -10.18
C LEU A 223 -2.95 -4.63 -10.54
N ALA A 224 -2.52 -3.46 -10.05
CA ALA A 224 -1.18 -2.95 -10.26
C ALA A 224 -0.77 -1.95 -9.18
N MET A 225 0.53 -1.89 -8.92
CA MET A 225 1.19 -0.84 -8.16
C MET A 225 2.37 -0.34 -8.99
N ILE A 226 2.21 0.81 -9.62
CA ILE A 226 3.11 1.28 -10.68
C ILE A 226 3.87 2.51 -10.20
N PRO A 227 5.19 2.46 -10.04
CA PRO A 227 5.97 3.64 -9.70
C PRO A 227 5.92 4.67 -10.85
N MET A 228 5.66 5.94 -10.52
CA MET A 228 5.54 7.03 -11.51
C MET A 228 6.25 8.32 -11.07
N SER A 229 6.69 9.12 -12.05
CA SER A 229 7.30 10.43 -11.83
C SER A 229 6.28 11.54 -11.58
N ALA A 230 5.13 11.48 -12.26
CA ALA A 230 4.06 12.48 -12.18
C ALA A 230 2.67 11.83 -12.29
N GLU A 231 1.64 12.61 -11.95
CA GLU A 231 0.22 12.24 -12.02
C GLU A 231 -0.49 12.99 -13.16
N THR A 232 0.26 13.35 -14.20
CA THR A 232 -0.36 13.93 -15.40
C THR A 232 -1.09 12.82 -16.16
N SER A 233 -2.15 13.20 -16.87
CA SER A 233 -2.96 12.26 -17.65
C SER A 233 -2.14 11.40 -18.63
N GLU A 234 -1.09 11.97 -19.21
CA GLU A 234 -0.16 11.32 -20.14
C GLU A 234 0.66 10.23 -19.44
N VAL A 235 1.19 10.54 -18.26
CA VAL A 235 2.00 9.60 -17.46
C VAL A 235 1.14 8.47 -16.92
N VAL A 236 -0.06 8.77 -16.43
CA VAL A 236 -1.03 7.76 -15.97
C VAL A 236 -1.43 6.82 -17.10
N THR A 237 -1.75 7.38 -18.27
CA THR A 237 -2.13 6.59 -19.46
C THR A 237 -0.98 5.69 -19.91
N LYS A 238 0.25 6.22 -19.98
CA LYS A 238 1.42 5.41 -20.30
C LYS A 238 1.65 4.30 -19.28
N ALA A 239 1.58 4.61 -17.99
CA ALA A 239 1.76 3.64 -16.91
C ALA A 239 0.76 2.49 -17.00
N LEU A 240 -0.53 2.79 -17.20
CA LEU A 240 -1.56 1.77 -17.39
C LEU A 240 -1.35 0.98 -18.68
N SER A 241 -0.94 1.64 -19.76
CA SER A 241 -0.66 0.96 -21.02
C SER A 241 0.49 -0.05 -20.91
N ASP A 242 1.57 0.32 -20.23
CA ASP A 242 2.75 -0.53 -20.10
C ASP A 242 2.53 -1.73 -19.15
N ASN A 243 1.57 -1.63 -18.22
CA ASN A 243 1.41 -2.60 -17.12
C ASN A 243 0.12 -3.43 -17.18
N MET A 244 -0.77 -3.17 -18.14
CA MET A 244 -2.00 -3.95 -18.33
C MET A 244 -1.92 -4.78 -19.60
N SER A 245 -2.42 -6.02 -19.52
CA SER A 245 -2.56 -6.88 -20.70
C SER A 245 -3.60 -6.31 -21.68
N VAL A 246 -3.60 -6.83 -22.91
CA VAL A 246 -4.62 -6.47 -23.91
C VAL A 246 -6.01 -6.88 -23.44
N ILE A 247 -6.15 -8.05 -22.81
CA ILE A 247 -7.42 -8.56 -22.29
C ILE A 247 -7.94 -7.62 -21.19
N ALA A 248 -7.10 -7.26 -20.23
CA ALA A 248 -7.45 -6.33 -19.17
C ALA A 248 -7.92 -4.98 -19.74
N LYS A 249 -7.21 -4.43 -20.72
CA LYS A 249 -7.58 -3.15 -21.37
C LYS A 249 -8.95 -3.21 -22.06
N GLN A 250 -9.28 -4.35 -22.68
CA GLN A 250 -10.57 -4.57 -23.34
C GLN A 250 -11.75 -4.70 -22.37
N GLN A 251 -11.51 -4.83 -21.07
CA GLN A 251 -12.55 -4.94 -20.06
C GLN A 251 -12.91 -3.61 -19.40
N VAL A 252 -11.98 -2.65 -19.33
CA VAL A 252 -12.16 -1.40 -18.56
C VAL A 252 -13.27 -0.54 -19.15
N LYS A 253 -14.41 -0.48 -18.46
CA LYS A 253 -15.55 0.38 -18.80
C LYS A 253 -15.63 1.63 -17.95
N PHE A 254 -15.21 1.53 -16.68
CA PHE A 254 -15.36 2.60 -15.70
C PHE A 254 -14.06 2.82 -14.93
N VAL A 255 -13.67 4.07 -14.76
CA VAL A 255 -12.49 4.46 -13.98
C VAL A 255 -12.88 5.44 -12.87
N PHE A 256 -12.56 5.10 -11.63
CA PHE A 256 -12.75 5.95 -10.45
C PHE A 256 -11.42 6.60 -10.06
N CYS A 257 -11.41 7.92 -9.87
CA CYS A 257 -10.19 8.68 -9.51
C CYS A 257 -10.53 9.95 -8.72
N ASP A 258 -9.56 10.59 -8.09
CA ASP A 258 -9.75 11.86 -7.35
C ASP A 258 -9.77 13.11 -8.26
N ASN A 259 -9.30 12.97 -9.50
CA ASN A 259 -9.14 14.04 -10.46
C ASN A 259 -9.70 13.71 -11.87
N ALA A 260 -10.94 13.20 -11.90
CA ALA A 260 -11.67 12.98 -13.14
C ALA A 260 -11.76 14.28 -13.95
N SER A 261 -11.42 14.21 -15.23
CA SER A 261 -11.39 15.36 -16.12
C SER A 261 -11.58 14.93 -17.59
N PRO A 262 -12.06 15.84 -18.46
CA PRO A 262 -12.20 15.54 -19.89
C PRO A 262 -10.87 15.14 -20.54
N LYS A 263 -9.77 15.78 -20.11
CA LYS A 263 -8.42 15.48 -20.58
C LYS A 263 -7.99 14.06 -20.20
N LEU A 264 -8.22 13.66 -18.95
CA LEU A 264 -7.90 12.29 -18.51
C LEU A 264 -8.76 11.26 -19.25
N LEU A 265 -10.06 11.51 -19.42
CA LEU A 265 -10.95 10.62 -20.17
C LEU A 265 -10.44 10.42 -21.59
N THR A 266 -10.14 11.51 -22.29
CA THR A 266 -9.62 11.48 -23.67
C THR A 266 -8.37 10.63 -23.79
N HIS A 267 -7.40 10.79 -22.87
CA HIS A 267 -6.18 9.99 -22.91
C HIS A 267 -6.43 8.51 -22.58
N LEU A 268 -7.25 8.21 -21.57
CA LEU A 268 -7.57 6.82 -21.21
C LEU A 268 -8.35 6.10 -22.31
N SER A 269 -9.24 6.79 -23.04
CA SER A 269 -9.94 6.24 -24.19
C SER A 269 -9.00 5.79 -25.33
N THR A 270 -7.75 6.27 -25.37
CA THR A 270 -6.77 5.80 -26.36
C THR A 270 -6.25 4.38 -26.06
N ILE A 271 -6.36 3.92 -24.82
CA ILE A 271 -5.85 2.61 -24.37
C ILE A 271 -6.96 1.64 -23.94
N PHE A 272 -8.13 2.16 -23.59
CA PHE A 272 -9.29 1.37 -23.16
C PHE A 272 -10.42 1.51 -24.19
N PRO A 273 -10.58 0.52 -25.11
CA PRO A 273 -11.49 0.64 -26.25
C PRO A 273 -12.97 0.67 -25.88
N VAL A 274 -13.33 0.20 -24.68
CA VAL A 274 -14.72 0.15 -24.19
C VAL A 274 -14.96 1.09 -23.00
N LEU A 275 -14.07 2.05 -22.77
CA LEU A 275 -14.21 3.03 -21.69
C LEU A 275 -15.43 3.91 -21.94
N GLU A 276 -16.39 3.86 -21.01
CA GLU A 276 -17.63 4.63 -21.10
C GLU A 276 -17.51 5.98 -20.38
N THR A 277 -16.93 6.02 -19.17
CA THR A 277 -16.78 7.27 -18.42
C THR A 277 -15.79 7.18 -17.24
N LEU A 278 -15.54 8.31 -16.60
CA LEU A 278 -14.83 8.43 -15.32
C LEU A 278 -15.80 8.82 -14.20
N ALA A 279 -15.42 8.56 -12.95
CA ALA A 279 -16.14 9.03 -11.78
C ALA A 279 -15.19 9.55 -10.69
N LEU A 280 -15.61 10.60 -9.97
CA LEU A 280 -14.83 11.12 -8.83
C LEU A 280 -14.97 10.24 -7.59
N ASP A 281 -13.87 10.02 -6.87
CA ASP A 281 -13.93 9.32 -5.57
C ASP A 281 -14.67 10.17 -4.50
N PRO A 282 -15.83 9.72 -3.98
CA PRO A 282 -16.53 10.43 -2.93
C PRO A 282 -15.79 10.44 -1.58
N VAL A 283 -14.77 9.59 -1.38
CA VAL A 283 -14.03 9.47 -0.12
C VAL A 283 -12.93 10.52 0.04
N HIS A 284 -12.38 11.03 -1.07
CA HIS A 284 -11.25 11.97 -1.04
C HIS A 284 -11.62 13.30 -0.35
N LEU A 285 -12.83 13.83 -0.60
CA LEU A 285 -13.27 15.09 -0.02
C LEU A 285 -13.36 15.04 1.53
N PRO A 286 -13.96 14.01 2.15
CA PRO A 286 -13.87 13.77 3.59
C PRO A 286 -12.44 13.64 4.14
N ILE A 287 -11.53 12.97 3.41
CA ILE A 287 -10.12 12.85 3.82
C ILE A 287 -9.46 14.23 3.91
N VAL A 288 -9.66 15.07 2.90
CA VAL A 288 -9.13 16.45 2.88
C VAL A 288 -9.70 17.28 4.03
N TYR A 289 -11.00 17.12 4.33
CA TYR A 289 -11.63 17.74 5.50
C TYR A 289 -10.93 17.29 6.80
N GLU A 290 -10.72 15.98 6.97
CA GLU A 290 -10.13 15.43 8.19
C GLU A 290 -8.67 15.87 8.38
N TYR A 291 -7.95 16.19 7.29
CA TYR A 291 -6.61 16.78 7.41
C TYR A 291 -6.62 18.14 8.11
N SER A 292 -7.68 18.95 7.97
CA SER A 292 -7.79 20.22 8.71
C SER A 292 -8.14 20.02 10.20
N THR A 293 -8.55 18.81 10.58
CA THR A 293 -8.94 18.44 11.94
C THR A 293 -7.99 17.42 12.57
N TRP A 294 -6.72 17.40 12.15
CA TRP A 294 -5.68 16.50 12.68
C TRP A 294 -6.02 15.02 12.50
N ARG A 295 -6.65 14.68 11.36
CA ARG A 295 -7.10 13.33 10.98
C ARG A 295 -8.14 12.76 11.95
N LYS A 296 -8.90 13.62 12.63
CA LYS A 296 -9.98 13.21 13.54
C LYS A 296 -11.33 13.25 12.82
N ARG A 297 -12.14 12.22 13.06
CA ARG A 297 -13.55 12.19 12.68
C ARG A 297 -14.35 13.08 13.64
N THR A 298 -14.57 14.33 13.23
CA THR A 298 -15.42 15.31 13.91
C THR A 298 -16.89 15.18 13.49
N PRO A 299 -17.85 15.77 14.23
CA PRO A 299 -19.26 15.81 13.80
C PRO A 299 -19.46 16.32 12.37
N GLY A 300 -18.76 17.40 11.98
CA GLY A 300 -18.82 17.92 10.62
C GLY A 300 -18.27 16.94 9.57
N SER A 301 -17.15 16.27 9.86
CA SER A 301 -16.62 15.25 8.95
C SER A 301 -17.52 14.01 8.84
N ILE A 302 -18.21 13.61 9.91
CA ILE A 302 -19.18 12.51 9.89
C ILE A 302 -20.36 12.90 9.02
N PHE A 303 -20.87 14.13 9.15
CA PHE A 303 -21.93 14.64 8.30
C PHE A 303 -21.51 14.68 6.83
N LEU A 304 -20.28 15.13 6.53
CA LEU A 304 -19.73 15.09 5.18
C LEU A 304 -19.64 13.67 4.63
N ARG A 305 -19.18 12.70 5.43
CA ARG A 305 -19.13 11.29 5.02
C ARG A 305 -20.52 10.76 4.68
N THR A 306 -21.55 11.12 5.45
CA THR A 306 -22.94 10.76 5.13
C THR A 306 -23.39 11.38 3.81
N ILE A 307 -23.10 12.66 3.57
CA ILE A 307 -23.40 13.35 2.31
C ILE A 307 -22.73 12.65 1.13
N MET A 308 -21.44 12.32 1.26
CA MET A 308 -20.65 11.74 0.18
C MET A 308 -20.97 10.26 -0.05
N ALA A 309 -21.33 9.50 0.99
CA ALA A 309 -21.70 8.10 0.88
C ALA A 309 -22.93 7.86 -0.02
N LYS A 310 -23.80 8.86 -0.17
CA LYS A 310 -24.98 8.80 -1.05
C LYS A 310 -24.61 8.65 -2.53
N PHE A 311 -23.44 9.10 -2.98
CA PHE A 311 -22.96 8.85 -4.34
C PHE A 311 -22.65 7.38 -4.62
N ASN A 312 -22.44 6.59 -3.56
CA ASN A 312 -22.22 5.15 -3.65
C ASN A 312 -23.51 4.32 -3.48
N LYS A 313 -24.68 4.97 -3.42
CA LYS A 313 -25.96 4.27 -3.23
C LYS A 313 -26.66 4.02 -4.56
N ARG A 314 -27.49 2.97 -4.56
CA ARG A 314 -28.35 2.56 -5.67
C ARG A 314 -29.79 2.52 -5.20
N ASP A 315 -30.68 3.08 -6.01
CA ASP A 315 -32.12 2.92 -5.90
C ASP A 315 -32.55 1.76 -6.80
N ASN A 316 -32.98 0.65 -6.18
CA ASN A 316 -33.40 -0.55 -6.91
C ASN A 316 -34.75 -0.39 -7.61
N THR A 317 -35.48 0.70 -7.35
CA THR A 317 -36.79 0.98 -7.98
C THR A 317 -36.66 1.78 -9.28
N ARG A 318 -35.48 2.32 -9.58
CA ARG A 318 -35.21 3.15 -10.77
C ARG A 318 -34.26 2.46 -11.73
N THR A 319 -34.49 2.68 -13.02
CA THR A 319 -33.63 2.16 -14.09
C THR A 319 -32.51 3.16 -14.41
N ALA A 320 -31.49 2.71 -15.15
CA ALA A 320 -30.39 3.57 -15.61
C ALA A 320 -30.89 4.85 -16.31
N ASN A 321 -31.97 4.75 -17.08
CA ASN A 321 -32.58 5.87 -17.81
C ASN A 321 -33.07 7.01 -16.90
N SER A 322 -33.35 6.73 -15.62
CA SER A 322 -33.75 7.76 -14.65
C SER A 322 -32.62 8.70 -14.23
N TRP A 323 -31.37 8.38 -14.57
CA TRP A 323 -30.16 9.08 -14.10
C TRP A 323 -29.45 9.92 -15.17
N GLY A 324 -29.96 9.86 -16.41
CA GLY A 324 -29.39 10.54 -17.56
C GLY A 324 -28.12 9.87 -18.12
N PRO A 325 -27.56 10.40 -19.22
CA PRO A 325 -26.33 9.90 -19.82
C PRO A 325 -25.13 10.14 -18.91
N PHE A 326 -24.04 9.41 -19.14
CA PHE A 326 -22.77 9.68 -18.48
C PHE A 326 -22.24 11.06 -18.84
N TYR A 327 -21.73 11.77 -17.84
CA TYR A 327 -21.03 13.02 -18.09
C TYR A 327 -19.62 12.72 -18.60
N CYS A 328 -19.27 13.29 -19.75
CA CYS A 328 -17.96 13.10 -20.39
C CYS A 328 -17.14 14.40 -20.47
N GLY A 329 -17.50 15.41 -19.68
CA GLY A 329 -16.77 16.68 -19.64
C GLY A 329 -17.34 17.79 -20.51
N ASP A 330 -18.62 17.72 -20.90
CA ASP A 330 -19.25 18.79 -21.66
C ASP A 330 -19.29 20.09 -20.84
N SER A 331 -19.02 21.21 -21.50
CA SER A 331 -18.95 22.55 -20.92
C SER A 331 -20.26 23.33 -21.01
N THR A 332 -21.28 22.77 -21.69
CA THR A 332 -22.59 23.42 -21.84
C THR A 332 -23.41 23.42 -20.57
N ASP A 333 -23.17 22.45 -19.67
CA ASP A 333 -23.90 22.36 -18.40
C ASP A 333 -23.55 23.52 -17.48
N LYS A 334 -24.59 24.13 -16.91
CA LYS A 334 -24.48 25.24 -15.97
C LYS A 334 -25.30 24.94 -14.74
N LEU A 335 -24.86 25.53 -13.62
CA LEU A 335 -25.72 25.59 -12.44
C LEU A 335 -26.95 26.43 -12.77
N ASP A 336 -28.12 25.93 -12.42
CA ASP A 336 -29.33 26.74 -12.48
C ASP A 336 -29.29 27.84 -11.41
N LYS A 337 -30.34 28.68 -11.38
CA LYS A 337 -30.42 29.80 -10.44
C LYS A 337 -30.48 29.33 -8.98
N ALA A 338 -31.21 28.26 -8.68
CA ALA A 338 -31.37 27.74 -7.33
C ALA A 338 -30.05 27.11 -6.82
N GLU A 339 -29.39 26.35 -7.68
CA GLU A 339 -28.08 25.73 -7.43
C GLU A 339 -27.01 26.80 -7.20
N SER A 340 -27.01 27.86 -8.02
CA SER A 340 -26.10 28.99 -7.86
C SER A 340 -26.32 29.70 -6.52
N ILE A 341 -27.57 29.92 -6.11
CA ILE A 341 -27.91 30.51 -4.82
C ILE A 341 -27.42 29.63 -3.67
N MET A 342 -27.67 28.31 -3.72
CA MET A 342 -27.23 27.41 -2.64
C MET A 342 -25.71 27.27 -2.59
N ARG A 343 -25.05 27.24 -3.74
CA ARG A 343 -23.59 27.25 -3.82
C ARG A 343 -23.02 28.54 -3.22
N GLN A 344 -23.64 29.68 -3.47
CA GLN A 344 -23.23 30.96 -2.86
C GLN A 344 -23.37 30.92 -1.33
N LYS A 345 -24.42 30.28 -0.80
CA LYS A 345 -24.59 30.08 0.66
C LYS A 345 -23.45 29.27 1.30
N ILE A 346 -22.79 28.38 0.56
CA ILE A 346 -21.57 27.69 1.04
C ILE A 346 -20.44 28.71 1.27
N LEU A 347 -20.24 29.64 0.33
CA LEU A 347 -19.18 30.64 0.44
C LEU A 347 -19.46 31.65 1.55
N ASP A 348 -20.70 32.11 1.63
CA ASP A 348 -21.12 33.13 2.60
C ASP A 348 -21.34 32.55 4.00
N ARG A 349 -21.46 31.21 4.11
CA ARG A 349 -21.87 30.51 5.34
C ARG A 349 -23.23 31.00 5.86
N SER A 350 -24.13 31.37 4.95
CA SER A 350 -25.34 32.15 5.25
C SER A 350 -26.65 31.36 5.29
N MET A 351 -26.59 30.02 5.30
CA MET A 351 -27.77 29.21 5.56
C MET A 351 -28.17 29.33 7.05
N SER A 352 -29.46 29.50 7.34
CA SER A 352 -29.93 29.59 8.72
C SER A 352 -29.77 28.26 9.44
N SER A 353 -29.39 28.30 10.73
CA SER A 353 -29.18 27.09 11.53
C SER A 353 -30.43 26.22 11.58
N THR A 354 -31.63 26.80 11.66
CA THR A 354 -32.90 26.06 11.63
C THR A 354 -33.03 25.24 10.36
N ARG A 355 -32.81 25.84 9.18
CA ARG A 355 -32.88 25.13 7.90
C ARG A 355 -31.78 24.07 7.78
N ALA A 356 -30.57 24.39 8.21
CA ALA A 356 -29.44 23.48 8.16
C ALA A 356 -29.67 22.23 9.03
N THR A 357 -30.19 22.40 10.25
CA THR A 357 -30.57 21.29 11.15
C THR A 357 -31.69 20.44 10.54
N THR A 358 -32.71 21.05 9.93
CA THR A 358 -33.76 20.30 9.22
C THR A 358 -33.17 19.43 8.11
N ILE A 359 -32.24 19.96 7.31
CA ILE A 359 -31.57 19.20 6.24
C ILE A 359 -30.75 18.05 6.82
N GLN A 360 -29.95 18.31 7.87
CA GLN A 360 -29.13 17.28 8.51
C GLN A 360 -29.99 16.14 9.07
N ASN A 361 -31.10 16.46 9.76
CA ASN A 361 -32.00 15.47 10.35
C ASN A 361 -32.79 14.68 9.30
N ALA A 362 -33.10 15.30 8.15
CA ALA A 362 -33.79 14.63 7.04
C ALA A 362 -32.85 13.79 6.16
N LEU A 363 -31.52 13.91 6.31
CA LEU A 363 -30.57 13.27 5.43
C LEU A 363 -30.54 11.74 5.64
N LYS A 364 -31.11 11.02 4.67
CA LYS A 364 -31.02 9.56 4.59
C LYS A 364 -29.76 9.12 3.85
N GLY A 365 -28.77 8.61 4.59
CA GLY A 365 -27.46 8.22 4.04
C GLY A 365 -27.46 6.93 3.21
N ASP A 366 -28.54 6.16 3.26
CA ASP A 366 -28.75 4.90 2.54
C ASP A 366 -29.37 5.07 1.15
N GLN A 367 -29.91 6.25 0.85
CA GLN A 367 -30.50 6.58 -0.45
C GLN A 367 -29.52 7.36 -1.34
N PRO A 368 -29.62 7.30 -2.68
CA PRO A 368 -28.79 8.13 -3.55
C PRO A 368 -29.21 9.61 -3.56
N TRP A 369 -28.46 10.45 -4.28
CA TRP A 369 -28.84 11.83 -4.57
C TRP A 369 -29.72 11.89 -5.82
N TYR A 370 -30.98 12.30 -5.70
CA TYR A 370 -31.87 12.40 -6.87
C TYR A 370 -31.67 13.68 -7.69
N THR A 371 -31.13 14.74 -7.08
CA THR A 371 -30.91 16.03 -7.74
C THR A 371 -29.63 16.68 -7.24
N ARG A 372 -28.99 17.48 -8.11
CA ARG A 372 -27.78 18.23 -7.79
C ARG A 372 -28.02 19.26 -6.68
N ILE A 373 -29.17 19.94 -6.70
CA ILE A 373 -29.53 20.94 -5.68
C ILE A 373 -29.53 20.39 -4.25
N TYR A 374 -30.01 19.16 -4.01
CA TYR A 374 -30.03 18.59 -2.66
C TYR A 374 -28.63 18.29 -2.12
N TYR A 375 -27.69 17.92 -3.00
CA TYR A 375 -26.29 17.79 -2.63
C TYR A 375 -25.70 19.15 -2.24
N ILE A 376 -25.91 20.19 -3.06
CA ILE A 376 -25.40 21.54 -2.80
C ILE A 376 -26.01 22.13 -1.52
N GLU A 377 -27.31 21.95 -1.29
CA GLU A 377 -27.99 22.35 -0.05
C GLU A 377 -27.38 21.67 1.18
N SER A 378 -27.05 20.38 1.07
CA SER A 378 -26.46 19.63 2.19
C SER A 378 -25.05 20.10 2.54
N LEU A 379 -24.26 20.51 1.54
CA LEU A 379 -22.97 21.17 1.77
C LEU A 379 -23.14 22.53 2.43
N ALA A 380 -24.12 23.33 2.01
CA ALA A 380 -24.42 24.62 2.63
C ALA A 380 -24.88 24.46 4.09
N ALA A 381 -25.69 23.42 4.38
CA ALA A 381 -26.10 23.07 5.73
C ALA A 381 -24.89 22.69 6.60
N LEU A 382 -24.00 21.85 6.09
CA LEU A 382 -22.78 21.45 6.80
C LEU A 382 -21.93 22.65 7.20
N VAL A 383 -21.71 23.55 6.25
CA VAL A 383 -20.89 24.75 6.46
C VAL A 383 -21.52 25.72 7.47
N ALA A 384 -22.86 25.79 7.53
CA ALA A 384 -23.58 26.59 8.53
C ALA A 384 -23.55 25.96 9.94
N LEU A 385 -23.64 24.63 10.05
CA LEU A 385 -23.66 23.94 11.35
C LEU A 385 -22.30 23.79 12.00
N HIS A 386 -21.22 23.74 11.22
CA HIS A 386 -19.86 23.48 11.71
C HIS A 386 -18.86 24.60 11.39
N PRO A 387 -19.16 25.88 11.71
CA PRO A 387 -18.36 27.04 11.29
C PRO A 387 -16.91 26.99 11.82
N SER A 388 -16.68 26.46 13.02
CA SER A 388 -15.36 26.34 13.64
C SER A 388 -14.47 25.28 12.99
N GLU A 389 -15.07 24.30 12.29
CA GLU A 389 -14.34 23.28 11.55
C GLU A 389 -14.05 23.77 10.13
N VAL A 390 -15.07 24.30 9.44
CA VAL A 390 -14.97 24.64 8.02
C VAL A 390 -14.14 25.89 7.72
N THR A 391 -13.86 26.71 8.73
CA THR A 391 -12.96 27.87 8.62
C THR A 391 -11.48 27.51 8.70
N ARG A 392 -11.17 26.27 9.13
CA ARG A 392 -9.79 25.77 9.19
C ARG A 392 -9.22 25.57 7.80
N ILE A 393 -7.89 25.67 7.71
CA ILE A 393 -7.14 25.45 6.48
C ILE A 393 -6.83 23.96 6.35
N ALA A 394 -7.20 23.36 5.22
CA ALA A 394 -6.81 21.99 4.91
C ALA A 394 -5.34 21.96 4.41
N PRO A 395 -4.46 21.18 5.05
CA PRO A 395 -3.10 20.93 4.55
C PRO A 395 -3.15 20.27 3.17
N GLY A 396 -2.26 20.68 2.26
CA GLY A 396 -2.24 20.25 0.86
C GLY A 396 -2.83 21.32 -0.05
N PRO A 397 -4.16 21.46 -0.17
CA PRO A 397 -4.78 22.54 -0.96
C PRO A 397 -4.49 23.95 -0.44
N ASN A 398 -4.12 24.09 0.84
CA ASN A 398 -3.88 25.36 1.52
C ASN A 398 -5.05 26.36 1.41
N LYS A 399 -6.28 25.82 1.54
CA LYS A 399 -7.53 26.58 1.47
C LYS A 399 -8.40 26.26 2.68
N GLN A 400 -9.25 27.22 3.04
CA GLN A 400 -10.28 27.00 4.05
C GLN A 400 -11.26 25.92 3.56
N VAL A 401 -11.68 25.04 4.45
CA VAL A 401 -12.54 23.89 4.11
C VAL A 401 -13.83 24.31 3.40
N TYR A 402 -14.51 25.39 3.82
CA TYR A 402 -15.72 25.85 3.12
C TYR A 402 -15.45 26.24 1.66
N ARG A 403 -14.25 26.74 1.31
CA ARG A 403 -13.86 27.03 -0.08
C ARG A 403 -13.62 25.74 -0.88
N ILE A 404 -13.14 24.70 -0.22
CA ILE A 404 -12.97 23.37 -0.82
C ILE A 404 -14.36 22.77 -1.11
N LEU A 405 -15.29 22.85 -0.15
CA LEU A 405 -16.67 22.40 -0.33
C LEU A 405 -17.41 23.21 -1.42
N TRP A 406 -17.18 24.52 -1.51
CA TRP A 406 -17.68 25.36 -2.60
C TRP A 406 -17.13 24.96 -3.97
N SER A 407 -15.86 24.50 -4.01
CA SER A 407 -15.24 23.96 -5.23
C SER A 407 -15.80 22.57 -5.58
N ALA A 408 -16.11 21.74 -4.58
CA ALA A 408 -16.79 20.46 -4.78
C ALA A 408 -18.22 20.62 -5.33
N ALA A 409 -18.85 21.77 -5.07
CA ALA A 409 -20.15 22.15 -5.62
C ALA A 409 -20.07 22.83 -7.01
N ALA A 410 -18.90 22.83 -7.68
CA ALA A 410 -18.82 23.27 -9.07
C ALA A 410 -19.51 22.26 -10.00
N ILE A 411 -20.09 22.74 -11.10
CA ILE A 411 -20.93 21.92 -12.00
C ILE A 411 -20.20 20.68 -12.50
N ASP A 412 -18.98 20.85 -13.01
CA ASP A 412 -18.10 19.80 -13.51
C ASP A 412 -17.80 18.75 -12.43
N ARG A 413 -17.45 19.20 -11.23
CA ARG A 413 -17.15 18.30 -10.09
C ARG A 413 -18.39 17.54 -9.65
N ILE A 414 -19.56 18.17 -9.62
CA ILE A 414 -20.82 17.50 -9.30
C ILE A 414 -21.13 16.43 -10.35
N GLU A 415 -21.02 16.76 -11.64
CA GLU A 415 -21.37 15.83 -12.71
C GLU A 415 -20.46 14.59 -12.74
N TRP A 416 -19.14 14.76 -12.56
CA TRP A 416 -18.23 13.63 -12.38
C TRP A 416 -18.53 12.80 -11.11
N MET A 417 -19.06 13.43 -10.05
CA MET A 417 -19.48 12.71 -8.86
C MET A 417 -20.78 11.94 -9.11
N PHE A 418 -21.73 12.52 -9.85
CA PHE A 418 -22.99 11.89 -10.25
C PHE A 418 -22.78 10.67 -11.16
N ASN A 419 -21.68 10.63 -11.91
CA ASN A 419 -21.30 9.42 -12.66
C ASN A 419 -21.19 8.18 -11.77
N ASN A 420 -20.81 8.29 -10.48
CA ASN A 420 -20.83 7.14 -9.56
C ASN A 420 -22.22 6.49 -9.50
N MET A 421 -23.27 7.32 -9.39
CA MET A 421 -24.64 6.83 -9.32
C MET A 421 -25.08 6.30 -10.69
N ARG A 422 -24.78 7.01 -11.77
CA ARG A 422 -25.10 6.55 -13.14
C ARG A 422 -24.49 5.17 -13.42
N ILE A 423 -23.22 4.98 -13.10
CA ILE A 423 -22.51 3.70 -13.25
C ILE A 423 -23.22 2.61 -12.46
N ARG A 424 -23.49 2.83 -11.16
CA ARG A 424 -24.17 1.85 -10.30
C ARG A 424 -25.59 1.49 -10.76
N HIS A 425 -26.31 2.39 -11.43
CA HIS A 425 -27.63 2.09 -11.99
C HIS A 425 -27.56 1.47 -13.40
N SER A 426 -26.44 1.63 -14.11
CA SER A 426 -26.18 0.94 -15.38
C SER A 426 -25.76 -0.53 -15.21
N MET A 427 -25.21 -0.89 -14.05
CA MET A 427 -24.73 -2.24 -13.75
C MET A 427 -25.84 -3.12 -13.14
N ALA A 428 -25.66 -4.44 -13.15
CA ALA A 428 -26.52 -5.35 -12.40
C ALA A 428 -26.32 -5.18 -10.88
N ALA A 429 -27.34 -5.51 -10.09
CA ALA A 429 -27.28 -5.35 -8.63
C ALA A 429 -26.17 -6.21 -8.00
N SER A 430 -25.97 -7.42 -8.52
CA SER A 430 -24.90 -8.33 -8.13
C SER A 430 -23.49 -7.81 -8.45
N GLU A 431 -23.33 -6.97 -9.47
CA GLU A 431 -22.03 -6.40 -9.81
C GLU A 431 -21.72 -5.18 -8.94
N CYS A 432 -22.76 -4.45 -8.53
CA CYS A 432 -22.63 -3.27 -7.65
C CYS A 432 -22.14 -3.63 -6.25
N THR A 433 -22.42 -4.84 -5.77
CA THR A 433 -21.96 -5.30 -4.45
C THR A 433 -20.45 -5.53 -4.40
N LEU A 434 -19.83 -5.72 -5.56
CA LEU A 434 -18.39 -5.89 -5.67
C LEU A 434 -17.69 -4.54 -5.52
N LEU A 435 -18.25 -3.48 -6.11
CA LEU A 435 -17.61 -2.16 -6.25
C LEU A 435 -17.05 -1.62 -4.92
N PRO A 436 -15.76 -1.22 -4.88
CA PRO A 436 -15.18 -0.65 -3.68
C PRO A 436 -15.83 0.71 -3.35
N SER A 437 -15.67 1.12 -2.10
CA SER A 437 -16.21 2.39 -1.61
C SER A 437 -15.31 3.60 -1.88
N GLY A 438 -14.06 3.41 -2.31
CA GLY A 438 -13.08 4.47 -2.61
C GLY A 438 -11.86 3.95 -3.38
N THR A 439 -10.91 4.85 -3.72
CA THR A 439 -9.83 4.57 -4.67
C THR A 439 -8.48 4.18 -4.06
N ALA A 440 -8.23 4.49 -2.79
CA ALA A 440 -6.94 4.21 -2.15
C ALA A 440 -6.69 2.71 -1.86
N CYS A 441 -5.44 2.27 -2.02
CA CYS A 441 -4.94 0.92 -1.68
C CYS A 441 -4.34 0.79 -0.28
N PHE A 442 -4.10 1.90 0.43
CA PHE A 442 -3.25 1.93 1.63
C PHE A 442 -4.01 2.05 2.95
#